data_AF-A0A2D0A7Z7-F1
#
_entry.id   AF-A0A2D0A7Z7-F1
#
_cell.length_a   1.000
_cell.length_b   1.000
_cell.length_c   1.000
_cell.angle_alpha   90.00
_cell.angle_beta   90.00
_cell.angle_gamma   90.00
#
_symmetry.space_group_name_H-M   'P 1'
#
loop_
_entity.id
_entity.type
_entity.pdbx_description
1 polymer ?
#
loop_
_entity_poly.entity_id
_entity_poly.type
_entity_poly.pdbx_seq_one_letter_code
_entity_poly.pdbx_strand_id
1 'polypeptide(L)'
;MSEDLRYSPHFIKAVAGAADLMADIDAFEEIGCRFGRVTAALIRLKLKDPYADELEVEGAIFRAVGLRERLIVLSHVAKPSETDPATPTLRPFAALLAEHGLTHARLVSPNTWTAWVEVSRDGRTWRKLRSTTPPPPPAPPTTVIDAEMPPLEESHE
;
A
#
# COMPACT_ATOMS: atom_id res chain seq x y z
N MET A 1 14.76 2.29 -38.15
CA MET A 1 14.63 2.41 -36.69
C MET A 1 13.37 3.20 -36.38
N SER A 2 12.34 2.54 -35.88
CA SER A 2 11.25 3.16 -35.14
C SER A 2 10.67 2.06 -34.28
N GLU A 3 11.06 2.08 -33.01
CA GLU A 3 10.61 1.13 -32.00
C GLU A 3 9.10 1.30 -31.81
N ASP A 4 8.42 0.18 -31.98
CA ASP A 4 6.98 0.02 -31.86
C ASP A 4 6.57 0.28 -30.40
N LEU A 5 5.69 1.28 -30.22
CA LEU A 5 4.96 1.52 -28.99
C LEU A 5 4.10 0.29 -28.66
N ARG A 6 4.26 -0.31 -27.46
CA ARG A 6 3.20 -0.88 -26.59
C ARG A 6 3.75 -1.86 -25.54
N TYR A 7 4.50 -1.34 -24.57
CA TYR A 7 4.47 -1.87 -23.20
C TYR A 7 4.69 -0.68 -22.27
N SER A 8 3.60 -0.09 -21.76
CA SER A 8 3.71 0.65 -20.50
C SER A 8 3.39 -0.39 -19.42
N PRO A 9 4.37 -1.02 -18.76
CA PRO A 9 4.11 -2.16 -17.86
C PRO A 9 3.47 -1.74 -16.54
N HIS A 10 2.98 -0.51 -16.44
CA HIS A 10 2.39 0.06 -15.23
C HIS A 10 0.90 -0.25 -15.17
N PHE A 11 0.48 -1.05 -14.20
CA PHE A 11 -0.94 -1.24 -13.89
C PHE A 11 -1.36 -0.36 -12.71
N ILE A 12 -2.61 0.09 -12.75
CA ILE A 12 -3.25 0.83 -11.66
C ILE A 12 -3.79 -0.20 -10.67
N LYS A 13 -3.30 -0.16 -9.43
CA LYS A 13 -3.74 -1.07 -8.35
C LYS A 13 -4.97 -0.56 -7.60
N ALA A 14 -5.05 0.75 -7.43
CA ALA A 14 -6.14 1.41 -6.71
C ALA A 14 -6.26 2.86 -7.17
N VAL A 15 -7.48 3.38 -7.16
CA VAL A 15 -7.80 4.79 -7.41
C VAL A 15 -8.81 5.23 -6.35
N ALA A 16 -8.62 6.42 -5.78
CA ALA A 16 -9.53 6.98 -4.81
C ALA A 16 -9.62 8.50 -4.95
N GLY A 17 -10.81 9.04 -4.65
CA GLY A 17 -11.01 10.48 -4.52
C GLY A 17 -10.35 11.01 -3.25
N ALA A 18 -9.81 12.23 -3.31
CA ALA A 18 -9.21 12.89 -2.15
C ALA A 18 -10.22 13.09 -1.02
N ALA A 19 -11.48 13.41 -1.35
CA ALA A 19 -12.55 13.51 -0.35
C ALA A 19 -12.76 12.19 0.40
N ASP A 20 -12.81 11.06 -0.32
CA ASP A 20 -12.98 9.75 0.33
C ASP A 20 -11.76 9.35 1.15
N LEU A 21 -10.54 9.69 0.69
CA LEU A 21 -9.31 9.47 1.45
C LEU A 21 -9.33 10.31 2.74
N MET A 22 -9.64 11.59 2.64
CA MET A 22 -9.73 12.50 3.80
C MET A 22 -10.77 12.03 4.82
N ALA A 23 -11.90 11.48 4.37
CA ALA A 23 -12.94 10.95 5.25
C ALA A 23 -12.48 9.75 6.10
N ASP A 24 -11.54 8.94 5.59
CA ASP A 24 -11.03 7.78 6.32
C ASP A 24 -9.79 8.12 7.18
N ILE A 25 -9.10 9.23 6.92
CA ILE A 25 -7.81 9.54 7.58
C ILE A 25 -7.96 9.60 9.10
N ASP A 26 -8.97 10.30 9.63
CA ASP A 26 -9.14 10.44 11.07
C ASP A 26 -9.39 9.08 11.75
N ALA A 27 -10.22 8.22 11.15
CA ALA A 27 -10.48 6.87 11.64
C ALA A 27 -9.19 6.01 11.63
N PHE A 28 -8.34 6.16 10.60
CA PHE A 28 -7.04 5.48 10.57
C PHE A 28 -6.07 6.00 11.63
N GLU A 29 -6.05 7.32 11.88
CA GLU A 29 -5.20 7.93 12.92
C GLU A 29 -5.62 7.46 14.31
N GLU A 30 -6.92 7.35 14.59
CA GLU A 30 -7.46 6.86 15.86
C GLU A 30 -6.94 5.47 16.24
N ILE A 31 -6.83 4.58 15.25
CA ILE A 31 -6.32 3.22 15.45
C ILE A 31 -4.80 3.10 15.25
N GLY A 32 -4.08 4.22 15.17
CA GLY A 32 -2.62 4.25 14.99
C GLY A 32 -2.14 3.69 13.64
N CYS A 33 -2.90 3.94 12.57
CA CYS A 33 -2.60 3.51 11.20
C CYS A 33 -2.32 2.00 11.06
N ARG A 34 -3.03 1.16 11.83
CA ARG A 34 -2.93 -0.31 11.79
C ARG A 34 -3.63 -0.91 10.56
N PHE A 35 -3.14 -0.61 9.35
CA PHE A 35 -3.76 -1.04 8.07
C PHE A 35 -4.02 -2.55 7.98
N GLY A 36 -3.14 -3.38 8.55
CA GLY A 36 -3.31 -4.85 8.54
C GLY A 36 -4.56 -5.31 9.32
N ARG A 37 -4.92 -4.62 10.40
CA ARG A 37 -6.13 -4.91 11.19
C ARG A 37 -7.39 -4.61 10.39
N VAL A 38 -7.45 -3.43 9.76
CA VAL A 38 -8.58 -3.03 8.90
C VAL A 38 -8.70 -3.95 7.70
N THR A 39 -7.58 -4.33 7.07
CA THR A 39 -7.58 -5.27 5.94
C THR A 39 -8.19 -6.62 6.33
N ALA A 40 -7.76 -7.20 7.46
CA ALA A 40 -8.28 -8.48 7.92
C ALA A 40 -9.78 -8.39 8.29
N ALA A 41 -10.20 -7.29 8.92
CA ALA A 41 -11.60 -7.07 9.28
C ALA A 41 -12.49 -6.91 8.04
N LEU A 42 -12.05 -6.14 7.04
CA LEU A 42 -12.75 -5.98 5.77
C LEU A 42 -12.93 -7.29 5.01
N ILE A 43 -11.87 -8.13 4.95
CA ILE A 43 -11.96 -9.45 4.30
C ILE A 43 -13.00 -10.32 4.99
N ARG A 44 -12.97 -10.40 6.32
CA ARG A 44 -13.95 -11.19 7.09
C ARG A 44 -15.38 -10.68 6.90
N LEU A 45 -15.56 -9.36 6.91
CA LEU A 45 -16.85 -8.74 6.66
C LEU A 45 -17.38 -9.13 5.28
N LYS A 46 -16.59 -8.94 4.22
CA LYS A 46 -17.04 -9.20 2.84
C LYS A 46 -17.23 -10.68 2.52
N LEU A 47 -16.57 -11.60 3.24
CA LEU A 47 -16.85 -13.03 3.17
C LEU A 47 -18.20 -13.40 3.81
N LYS A 48 -18.61 -12.68 4.86
CA LYS A 48 -19.87 -12.91 5.58
C LYS A 48 -21.04 -12.18 4.92
N ASP A 49 -20.83 -10.93 4.54
CA ASP A 49 -21.80 -10.03 3.92
C ASP A 49 -21.11 -9.17 2.85
N PRO A 50 -21.21 -9.55 1.56
CA PRO A 50 -20.65 -8.78 0.46
C PRO A 50 -21.20 -7.36 0.34
N TYR A 51 -22.41 -7.11 0.84
CA TYR A 51 -23.17 -5.87 0.68
C TYR A 51 -23.09 -4.95 1.89
N ALA A 52 -22.40 -5.34 2.96
CA ALA A 52 -22.20 -4.48 4.11
C ALA A 52 -21.54 -3.15 3.72
N ASP A 53 -22.11 -2.04 4.20
CA ASP A 53 -21.66 -0.68 3.89
C ASP A 53 -20.74 -0.08 4.94
N GLU A 54 -20.72 -0.65 6.14
CA GLU A 54 -19.95 -0.17 7.28
C GLU A 54 -19.05 -1.28 7.86
N LEU A 55 -17.92 -0.86 8.42
CA LEU A 55 -16.96 -1.70 9.09
C LEU A 55 -16.47 -0.98 10.35
N GLU A 56 -16.62 -1.60 11.51
CA GLU A 56 -16.06 -1.10 12.77
C GLU A 56 -14.76 -1.85 13.10
N VAL A 57 -13.70 -1.11 13.46
CA VAL A 57 -12.40 -1.66 13.89
C VAL A 57 -11.86 -0.84 15.05
N GLU A 58 -11.68 -1.48 16.21
CA GLU A 58 -11.13 -0.83 17.41
C GLU A 58 -11.90 0.46 17.82
N GLY A 59 -13.21 0.50 17.55
CA GLY A 59 -14.09 1.64 17.83
C GLY A 59 -14.22 2.65 16.69
N ALA A 60 -13.33 2.61 15.69
CA ALA A 60 -13.39 3.48 14.52
C ALA A 60 -14.29 2.87 13.43
N ILE A 61 -15.11 3.71 12.79
CA ILE A 61 -16.06 3.31 11.75
C ILE A 61 -15.54 3.71 10.37
N PHE A 62 -15.54 2.75 9.46
CA PHE A 62 -15.13 2.91 8.06
C PHE A 62 -16.29 2.59 7.13
N ARG A 63 -16.45 3.37 6.05
CA ARG A 63 -17.34 2.98 4.95
C ARG A 63 -16.71 1.83 4.17
N ALA A 64 -17.30 0.63 4.21
CA ALA A 64 -16.77 -0.57 3.59
C ALA A 64 -16.73 -0.51 2.05
N VAL A 65 -17.68 0.19 1.42
CA VAL A 65 -17.70 0.39 -0.04
C VAL A 65 -16.49 1.22 -0.47
N GLY A 66 -15.68 0.68 -1.39
CA GLY A 66 -14.44 1.31 -1.88
C GLY A 66 -13.31 1.39 -0.85
N LEU A 67 -13.47 0.80 0.34
CA LEU A 67 -12.46 0.87 1.40
C LEU A 67 -11.16 0.18 0.99
N ARG A 68 -11.23 -0.87 0.18
CA ARG A 68 -10.06 -1.60 -0.29
C ARG A 68 -9.11 -0.68 -1.06
N GLU A 69 -9.64 0.08 -2.01
CA GLU A 69 -8.86 0.99 -2.83
C GLU A 69 -8.23 2.10 -1.99
N ARG A 70 -9.01 2.67 -1.05
CA ARG A 70 -8.54 3.72 -0.14
C ARG A 70 -7.47 3.20 0.80
N LEU A 71 -7.66 2.02 1.39
CA LEU A 71 -6.68 1.36 2.25
C LEU A 71 -5.35 1.13 1.53
N ILE A 72 -5.40 0.64 0.28
CA ILE A 72 -4.20 0.41 -0.53
C ILE A 72 -3.44 1.73 -0.77
N VAL A 73 -4.13 2.83 -1.06
CA VAL A 73 -3.48 4.13 -1.26
C VAL A 73 -2.92 4.66 0.06
N LEU A 74 -3.73 4.69 1.13
CA LEU A 74 -3.36 5.24 2.43
C LEU A 74 -2.16 4.51 3.06
N SER A 75 -2.09 3.18 2.92
CA SER A 75 -0.95 2.42 3.46
C SER A 75 0.40 2.77 2.83
N HIS A 76 0.41 3.28 1.59
CA HIS A 76 1.64 3.65 0.88
C HIS A 76 2.06 5.11 1.12
N VAL A 77 1.16 5.95 1.61
CA VAL A 77 1.44 7.37 1.91
C VAL A 77 1.62 7.64 3.40
N ALA A 78 1.27 6.69 4.27
CA ALA A 78 1.59 6.76 5.69
C ALA A 78 3.11 6.91 5.89
N LYS A 79 3.49 7.87 6.72
CA LYS A 79 4.89 8.18 7.05
C LYS A 79 5.11 8.08 8.55
N PRO A 80 6.31 7.74 9.04
CA PRO A 80 6.64 7.88 10.45
C PRO A 80 6.29 9.29 10.95
N SER A 81 5.68 9.40 12.12
CA SER A 81 5.45 10.70 12.74
C SER A 81 6.78 11.36 13.10
N GLU A 82 6.86 12.69 12.96
CA GLU A 82 8.02 13.47 13.40
C GLU A 82 8.16 13.45 14.93
N THR A 83 7.04 13.32 15.65
CA THR A 83 7.00 13.31 17.12
C THR A 83 7.20 11.92 17.72
N ASP A 84 6.81 10.88 16.99
CA ASP A 84 6.98 9.47 17.37
C ASP A 84 7.22 8.60 16.12
N PRO A 85 8.48 8.32 15.77
CA PRO A 85 8.81 7.54 14.58
C PRO A 85 8.26 6.11 14.59
N ALA A 86 7.89 5.57 15.75
CA ALA A 86 7.28 4.24 15.85
C ALA A 86 5.81 4.23 15.39
N THR A 87 5.17 5.41 15.36
CA THR A 87 3.76 5.55 15.02
C THR A 87 3.62 6.22 13.65
N PRO A 88 3.13 5.51 12.62
CA PRO A 88 2.87 6.12 11.32
C PRO A 88 1.67 7.07 11.38
N THR A 89 1.72 8.11 10.54
CA THR A 89 0.68 9.14 10.39
C THR A 89 0.39 9.41 8.91
N LEU A 90 -0.86 9.80 8.65
CA LEU A 90 -1.40 10.23 7.36
C LEU A 90 -1.54 11.77 7.28
N ARG A 91 -1.35 12.50 8.39
CA ARG A 91 -1.46 13.97 8.45
C ARG A 91 -0.66 14.71 7.37
N PRO A 92 0.60 14.34 7.06
CA PRO A 92 1.34 15.00 5.98
C PRO A 92 0.68 14.83 4.60
N PHE A 93 0.08 13.66 4.35
CA PHE A 93 -0.63 13.41 3.12
C PHE A 93 -1.97 14.19 3.07
N ALA A 94 -2.69 14.27 4.18
CA ALA A 94 -3.89 15.11 4.30
C ALA A 94 -3.58 16.58 3.98
N ALA A 95 -2.51 17.12 4.57
CA ALA A 95 -2.05 18.48 4.31
C ALA A 95 -1.71 18.70 2.83
N LEU A 96 -0.98 17.76 2.21
CA LEU A 96 -0.64 17.81 0.79
C LEU A 96 -1.88 17.82 -0.12
N LEU A 97 -2.89 17.00 0.19
CA LEU A 97 -4.14 16.99 -0.57
C LEU A 97 -4.86 18.35 -0.49
N ALA A 98 -4.95 18.92 0.71
CA ALA A 98 -5.62 20.19 0.97
C ALA A 98 -4.87 21.38 0.36
N GLU A 99 -3.58 21.53 0.68
CA GLU A 99 -2.74 22.66 0.26
C GLU A 99 -2.67 22.79 -1.26
N HIS A 100 -2.61 21.65 -1.96
CA HIS A 100 -2.47 21.64 -3.41
C HIS A 100 -3.78 21.40 -4.16
N GLY A 101 -4.93 21.35 -3.47
CA GLY A 101 -6.24 21.13 -4.08
C GLY A 101 -6.30 19.87 -4.93
N LEU A 102 -5.69 18.78 -4.44
CA LEU A 102 -5.67 17.50 -5.14
C LEU A 102 -7.01 16.79 -4.93
N THR A 103 -7.56 16.22 -5.99
CA THR A 103 -8.89 15.61 -5.98
C THR A 103 -8.85 14.09 -6.17
N HIS A 104 -7.72 13.55 -6.65
CA HIS A 104 -7.55 12.12 -6.88
C HIS A 104 -6.17 11.66 -6.45
N ALA A 105 -6.09 10.42 -5.98
CA ALA A 105 -4.86 9.68 -5.83
C ALA A 105 -5.00 8.27 -6.41
N ARG A 106 -3.90 7.73 -6.93
CA ARG A 106 -3.84 6.36 -7.43
C ARG A 106 -2.53 5.70 -7.06
N LEU A 107 -2.57 4.39 -6.84
CA LEU A 107 -1.38 3.56 -6.69
C LEU A 107 -1.05 2.92 -8.03
N VAL A 108 0.14 3.20 -8.55
CA VAL A 108 0.67 2.68 -9.81
C VAL A 108 1.84 1.76 -9.50
N SER A 109 1.94 0.64 -10.21
CA SER A 109 2.99 -0.33 -9.96
C SER A 109 3.39 -1.00 -11.29
N PRO A 110 4.70 -1.05 -11.61
CA PRO A 110 5.22 -1.94 -12.65
C PRO A 110 5.28 -3.39 -12.17
N ASN A 111 5.54 -3.59 -10.87
CA ASN A 111 5.49 -4.88 -10.19
C ASN A 111 5.21 -4.69 -8.68
N THR A 112 4.93 -5.79 -7.98
CA THR A 112 4.51 -5.82 -6.56
C THR A 112 5.42 -5.02 -5.61
N TRP A 113 6.69 -4.83 -5.94
CA TRP A 113 7.70 -4.24 -5.06
C TRP A 113 8.00 -2.77 -5.35
N THR A 114 7.48 -2.23 -6.45
CA THR A 114 7.87 -0.91 -6.96
C THR A 114 6.67 0.03 -7.08
N ALA A 115 5.64 -0.17 -6.26
CA ALA A 115 4.46 0.68 -6.28
C ALA A 115 4.77 2.12 -5.84
N TRP A 116 4.15 3.11 -6.48
CA TRP A 116 4.18 4.51 -6.05
C TRP A 116 2.80 5.15 -6.19
N VAL A 117 2.61 6.23 -5.44
CA VAL A 117 1.37 7.00 -5.48
C VAL A 117 1.53 8.16 -6.47
N GLU A 118 0.49 8.38 -7.25
CA GLU A 118 0.33 9.56 -8.09
C GLU A 118 -0.92 10.33 -7.67
N VAL A 119 -0.86 11.65 -7.77
CA VAL A 119 -1.95 12.55 -7.41
C VAL A 119 -2.35 13.42 -8.59
N SER A 120 -3.60 13.86 -8.61
CA SER A 120 -4.14 14.73 -9.64
C SER A 120 -5.13 15.75 -9.07
N ARG A 121 -5.24 16.91 -9.72
CA ARG A 121 -6.24 17.94 -9.43
C ARG A 121 -7.55 17.75 -10.19
N ASP A 122 -7.52 17.01 -11.30
CA ASP A 122 -8.64 16.88 -12.24
C ASP A 122 -8.87 15.44 -12.72
N GLY A 123 -8.06 14.48 -12.26
CA GLY A 123 -8.09 13.09 -12.70
C GLY A 123 -7.51 12.85 -14.10
N ARG A 124 -7.04 13.90 -14.79
CA ARG A 124 -6.51 13.83 -16.16
C ARG A 124 -5.00 13.90 -16.17
N THR A 125 -4.42 14.84 -15.42
CA THR A 125 -2.97 15.02 -15.34
C THR A 125 -2.45 14.50 -14.00
N TRP A 126 -1.56 13.51 -14.06
CA TRP A 126 -1.06 12.80 -12.88
C TRP A 126 0.38 13.19 -12.56
N ARG A 127 0.69 13.34 -11.27
CA ARG A 127 2.03 13.65 -10.77
C ARG A 127 2.43 12.62 -9.73
N LYS A 128 3.63 12.08 -9.87
CA LYS A 128 4.21 11.14 -8.90
C LYS A 128 4.51 11.87 -7.59
N LEU A 129 4.04 11.32 -6.47
CA LEU A 129 4.51 11.69 -5.14
C LEU A 129 5.96 11.22 -5.02
N ARG A 130 6.88 12.12 -4.63
CA ARG A 130 8.25 11.72 -4.32
C ARG A 130 8.21 10.73 -3.17
N SER A 131 8.61 9.49 -3.44
CA SER A 131 8.89 8.54 -2.36
C SER A 131 10.11 9.03 -1.61
N THR A 132 9.94 9.33 -0.33
CA THR A 132 11.05 9.57 0.60
C THR A 132 11.60 8.28 1.20
N THR A 133 10.98 7.13 0.88
CA THR A 133 11.42 5.83 1.38
C THR A 133 12.69 5.41 0.62
N PRO A 134 13.83 5.20 1.30
CA PRO A 134 15.05 4.73 0.65
C PRO A 134 14.82 3.34 0.02
N PRO A 135 15.53 3.00 -1.07
CA PRO A 135 15.44 1.68 -1.66
C PRO A 135 15.83 0.60 -0.62
N PRO A 136 15.26 -0.62 -0.71
CA PRO A 136 15.67 -1.70 0.17
C PRO A 136 17.18 -1.96 0.03
N PRO A 137 17.88 -2.32 1.13
CA PRO A 137 19.29 -2.68 1.05
C PRO A 137 19.46 -3.90 0.11
N PRO A 138 20.61 -4.02 -0.58
CA PRO A 138 20.89 -5.19 -1.41
C PRO A 138 20.78 -6.46 -0.54
N ALA A 139 20.19 -7.51 -1.12
CA ALA A 139 20.11 -8.81 -0.44
C ALA A 139 21.52 -9.28 -0.06
N PRO A 140 21.70 -9.93 1.11
CA PRO A 140 22.97 -10.53 1.45
C PRO A 140 23.37 -11.55 0.36
N PRO A 141 24.67 -11.70 0.07
CA PRO A 141 25.12 -12.70 -0.89
C PRO A 141 24.62 -14.09 -0.48
N THR A 142 24.01 -14.81 -1.41
CA THR A 142 23.58 -16.19 -1.18
C THR A 142 24.84 -17.04 -0.97
N THR A 143 25.08 -17.47 0.26
CA THR A 143 26.09 -18.50 0.55
C THR A 143 25.52 -19.84 0.10
N VAL A 144 26.08 -20.43 -0.96
CA VAL A 144 25.82 -21.82 -1.30
C VAL A 144 26.54 -22.66 -0.25
N ILE A 145 25.79 -23.40 0.57
CA ILE A 145 26.35 -24.42 1.44
C ILE A 145 26.33 -25.70 0.63
N ASP A 146 27.48 -26.17 0.17
CA ASP A 146 27.61 -27.52 -0.34
C ASP A 146 27.36 -28.49 0.83
N ALA A 147 26.22 -29.18 0.80
CA ALA A 147 25.93 -30.22 1.76
C ALA A 147 26.87 -31.39 1.46
N GLU A 148 27.82 -31.65 2.34
CA GLU A 148 28.64 -32.85 2.28
C GLU A 148 27.73 -34.06 2.47
N MET A 149 27.49 -34.79 1.38
CA MET A 149 26.63 -35.97 1.38
C MET A 149 27.34 -37.06 2.19
N PRO A 150 26.71 -37.65 3.22
CA PRO A 150 27.36 -38.70 4.01
C PRO A 150 27.71 -39.89 3.10
N PRO A 151 28.83 -40.58 3.35
CA PRO A 151 29.23 -41.73 2.56
C PRO A 151 28.13 -42.79 2.62
N LEU A 152 27.77 -43.32 1.45
CA LEU A 152 26.86 -44.47 1.34
C LEU A 152 27.56 -45.66 2.00
N GLU A 153 27.04 -46.12 3.13
CA GLU A 153 27.48 -47.38 3.74
C GLU A 153 27.16 -48.51 2.75
N GLU A 154 28.21 -49.14 2.20
CA GLU A 154 28.07 -50.36 1.42
C GLU A 154 27.45 -51.43 2.33
N SER A 155 26.23 -51.82 1.98
CA SER A 155 25.52 -52.92 2.60
C SER A 155 26.26 -54.21 2.25
N HIS A 156 27.04 -54.74 3.17
CA HIS A 156 27.64 -56.07 3.04
C HIS A 156 26.60 -57.14 3.40
N GLU A 157 26.24 -57.97 2.41
CA GLU A 157 25.62 -59.29 2.59
C GLU A 157 26.61 -60.30 3.19
#